data_AF-A0A8H6SH85-F1
#
_entry.id   AF-A0A8H6SH85-F1
#
_cell.length_a   1.000
_cell.length_b   1.000
_cell.length_c   1.000
_cell.angle_alpha   90.00
_cell.angle_beta   90.00
_cell.angle_gamma   90.00
#
_symmetry.space_group_name_H-M   'P 1'
#
loop_
_entity.id
_entity.type
_entity.pdbx_description
1 polymer ?
#
loop_
_entity_poly.entity_id
_entity_poly.type
_entity_poly.pdbx_seq_one_letter_code
_entity_poly.pdbx_strand_id
1 'polypeptide(L)'
;MCVAFWTLDDPAYALILAANRDEFLARPALPAALHTAFSPSPSASSSSSSPPIPVISGIDVQAGGTWLGLAPSTGRLALLTNITEPPPAPPPPASRGALAAHWLAAPGPDAALDVGKVYPPGGAYAGFNLLVVQARRGEAGEGAGVHVPAGAAHLVSNGGAHGRVASRALRADEHALGAMSNGIHVAGGEGGPAPAGECWPKVVAGRALFRAALADVARGDGEQGDMQLAEALFGVLRAPPGAAAAAAGGAPERGVRAAAAGRARRVVRDADGDGGAGKARRARRAGGARCVGRGRGGGAEGGEQGGAEGA
;
A
#
# COMPACT_ATOMS: atom_id res chain seq x y z
N MET A 1 -10.27 10.57 -16.53
CA MET A 1 -9.27 10.62 -15.47
C MET A 1 -9.52 9.60 -14.36
N CYS A 2 -8.63 8.62 -14.26
CA CYS A 2 -8.53 7.67 -13.16
C CYS A 2 -8.10 8.37 -11.87
N VAL A 3 -8.64 7.90 -10.75
CA VAL A 3 -8.28 8.28 -9.39
C VAL A 3 -8.37 7.06 -8.49
N ALA A 4 -7.61 7.09 -7.41
CA ALA A 4 -7.64 6.10 -6.35
C ALA A 4 -7.42 6.76 -4.99
N PHE A 5 -8.04 6.19 -3.97
CA PHE A 5 -7.92 6.59 -2.57
C PHE A 5 -7.79 5.33 -1.72
N TRP A 6 -6.90 5.36 -0.72
CA TRP A 6 -6.71 4.22 0.15
C TRP A 6 -6.34 4.61 1.57
N THR A 7 -6.53 3.67 2.49
CA THR A 7 -5.95 3.71 3.83
C THR A 7 -5.47 2.31 4.22
N LEU A 8 -4.33 2.26 4.90
CA LEU A 8 -3.73 1.07 5.52
C LEU A 8 -3.82 1.11 7.05
N ASP A 9 -4.26 2.23 7.62
CA ASP A 9 -4.29 2.48 9.06
C ASP A 9 -5.70 2.28 9.66
N ASP A 10 -6.52 1.49 8.98
CA ASP A 10 -7.89 1.22 9.40
C ASP A 10 -7.93 0.18 10.51
N PRO A 11 -8.72 0.39 11.59
CA PRO A 11 -8.77 -0.55 12.71
C PRO A 11 -9.47 -1.87 12.36
N ALA A 12 -10.31 -1.92 11.31
CA ALA A 12 -11.08 -3.10 10.95
C ALA A 12 -10.54 -3.81 9.69
N TYR A 13 -9.95 -3.07 8.75
CA TYR A 13 -9.45 -3.62 7.49
C TYR A 13 -7.95 -3.40 7.31
N ALA A 14 -7.26 -4.39 6.77
CA ALA A 14 -5.83 -4.25 6.42
C ALA A 14 -5.58 -3.21 5.31
N LEU A 15 -6.59 -2.99 4.48
CA LEU A 15 -6.59 -2.03 3.37
C LEU A 15 -8.04 -1.72 3.01
N ILE A 16 -8.37 -0.43 2.94
CA ILE A 16 -9.55 0.05 2.23
C ILE A 16 -9.05 0.75 0.97
N LEU A 17 -9.62 0.40 -0.18
CA LEU A 17 -9.23 0.94 -1.48
C LEU A 17 -10.47 1.27 -2.31
N ALA A 18 -10.54 2.50 -2.81
CA ALA A 18 -11.52 2.94 -3.79
C ALA A 18 -10.79 3.46 -5.03
N ALA A 19 -11.09 2.92 -6.21
CA ALA A 19 -10.49 3.37 -7.45
C ALA A 19 -11.47 3.28 -8.61
N ASN A 20 -11.39 4.21 -9.57
CA ASN A 20 -12.06 4.08 -10.85
C ASN A 20 -11.05 3.79 -11.97
N ARG A 21 -11.51 3.11 -13.02
CA ARG A 21 -10.84 3.05 -14.31
C ARG A 21 -11.61 3.95 -15.27
N ASP A 22 -10.97 5.03 -15.69
CA ASP A 22 -11.50 5.91 -16.73
C ASP A 22 -10.71 5.67 -18.01
N GLU A 23 -11.39 5.06 -18.98
CA GLU A 23 -10.81 4.58 -20.23
C GLU A 23 -11.87 4.62 -21.33
N PHE A 24 -11.45 4.61 -22.60
CA PHE A 24 -12.38 4.60 -23.74
C PHE A 24 -13.39 3.45 -23.64
N LEU A 25 -14.67 3.76 -23.81
CA LEU A 25 -15.76 2.77 -23.80
C LEU A 25 -15.54 1.65 -24.83
N ALA A 26 -14.89 1.97 -25.95
CA ALA A 26 -14.58 1.01 -27.01
C ALA A 26 -13.42 0.06 -26.66
N ARG A 27 -12.72 0.24 -25.53
CA ARG A 27 -11.63 -0.64 -25.09
C ARG A 27 -12.21 -1.80 -24.27
N PRO A 28 -12.31 -3.01 -24.84
CA PRO A 28 -12.96 -4.15 -24.19
C PRO A 28 -12.18 -4.60 -22.95
N ALA A 29 -12.92 -4.98 -21.91
CA ALA A 29 -12.38 -5.55 -20.70
C ALA A 29 -13.31 -6.62 -20.14
N LEU A 30 -12.75 -7.67 -19.54
CA LEU A 30 -13.50 -8.66 -18.78
C LEU A 30 -13.78 -8.15 -17.37
N PRO A 31 -14.96 -8.44 -16.80
CA PRO A 31 -15.29 -8.07 -15.43
C PRO A 31 -14.36 -8.76 -14.43
N ALA A 32 -14.26 -8.20 -13.22
CA ALA A 32 -13.43 -8.78 -12.18
C ALA A 32 -13.96 -10.16 -11.77
N ALA A 33 -13.10 -11.17 -11.86
CA ALA A 33 -13.39 -12.54 -11.47
C ALA A 33 -12.11 -13.22 -10.96
N LEU A 34 -12.25 -14.33 -10.24
CA LEU A 34 -11.12 -15.19 -9.87
C LEU A 34 -10.67 -16.01 -11.10
N HIS A 35 -9.40 -15.88 -11.49
CA HIS A 35 -8.84 -16.55 -12.66
C HIS A 35 -7.34 -16.84 -12.50
N THR A 36 -6.77 -17.62 -13.42
CA THR A 36 -5.33 -17.95 -13.48
C THR A 36 -4.66 -17.45 -14.75
N ALA A 37 -5.26 -16.46 -15.44
CA ALA A 37 -4.79 -15.93 -16.72
C ALA A 37 -3.37 -15.35 -16.70
N PHE A 38 -2.86 -14.92 -15.53
CA PHE A 38 -1.49 -14.42 -15.40
C PHE A 38 -0.59 -15.55 -14.93
N SER A 39 0.15 -16.16 -15.85
CA SER A 39 1.20 -17.12 -15.50
C SER A 39 2.56 -16.40 -15.46
N PRO A 40 3.43 -16.70 -14.49
CA PRO A 40 4.83 -16.34 -14.60
C PRO A 40 5.38 -16.92 -15.92
N SER A 41 6.10 -16.07 -16.67
CA SER A 41 6.48 -16.22 -18.08
C SER A 41 6.75 -17.66 -18.58
N PRO A 42 6.29 -18.03 -19.79
CA PRO A 42 6.65 -19.29 -20.45
C PRO A 42 8.14 -19.40 -20.83
N SER A 43 8.92 -18.32 -20.67
CA SER A 43 10.38 -18.33 -20.85
C SER A 43 11.15 -18.82 -19.62
N ALA A 44 10.50 -18.99 -18.46
CA ALA A 44 11.10 -19.76 -17.39
C ALA A 44 11.16 -21.21 -17.88
N SER A 45 12.38 -21.67 -18.19
CA SER A 45 12.73 -23.07 -18.51
C SER A 45 11.69 -24.04 -17.95
N SER A 46 11.29 -25.02 -18.78
CA SER A 46 10.30 -26.09 -18.56
C SER A 46 10.49 -26.94 -17.27
N SER A 47 11.29 -26.48 -16.31
CA SER A 47 11.53 -27.04 -14.98
C SER A 47 10.81 -26.31 -13.84
N SER A 48 10.16 -25.16 -14.05
CA SER A 48 9.45 -24.47 -12.95
C SER A 48 8.03 -25.02 -12.78
N SER A 49 7.88 -26.06 -11.95
CA SER A 49 6.63 -26.77 -11.67
C SER A 49 5.64 -26.05 -10.73
N SER A 50 5.74 -24.73 -10.59
CA SER A 50 4.87 -24.00 -9.65
C SER A 50 3.46 -23.83 -10.24
N PRO A 51 2.39 -24.12 -9.48
CA PRO A 51 1.03 -23.94 -9.97
C PRO A 51 0.75 -22.45 -10.25
N PRO A 52 -0.16 -22.13 -11.19
CA PRO A 52 -0.52 -20.75 -11.47
C PRO A 52 -1.18 -20.12 -10.23
N ILE A 53 -0.90 -18.83 -10.01
CA ILE A 53 -1.43 -18.09 -8.86
C ILE A 53 -2.83 -17.57 -9.21
N PRO A 54 -3.88 -17.92 -8.47
CA PRO A 54 -5.21 -17.36 -8.67
C PRO A 54 -5.25 -15.87 -8.33
N VAL A 55 -5.83 -15.08 -9.22
CA VAL A 55 -5.95 -13.62 -9.12
C VAL A 55 -7.40 -13.22 -9.30
N ILE A 56 -7.88 -12.30 -8.47
CA ILE A 56 -9.15 -11.59 -8.65
C ILE A 56 -8.82 -10.28 -9.36
N SER A 57 -9.19 -10.16 -10.63
CA SER A 57 -8.99 -8.93 -11.40
C SER A 57 -9.88 -8.87 -12.63
N GLY A 58 -10.08 -7.67 -13.17
CA GLY A 58 -10.56 -7.51 -14.54
C GLY A 58 -9.39 -7.66 -15.52
N ILE A 59 -9.68 -8.08 -16.75
CA ILE A 59 -8.66 -8.29 -17.79
C ILE A 59 -8.88 -7.33 -18.94
N ASP A 60 -7.84 -6.60 -19.33
CA ASP A 60 -7.83 -5.83 -20.57
C ASP A 60 -7.76 -6.80 -21.76
N VAL A 61 -8.80 -6.87 -22.57
CA VAL A 61 -8.87 -7.85 -23.67
C VAL A 61 -7.90 -7.50 -24.81
N GLN A 62 -7.57 -6.22 -25.01
CA GLN A 62 -6.65 -5.80 -26.06
C GLN A 62 -5.19 -6.08 -25.68
N ALA A 63 -4.83 -5.83 -24.42
CA ALA A 63 -3.44 -5.88 -23.97
C ALA A 63 -3.10 -7.09 -23.08
N GLY A 64 -4.11 -7.88 -22.66
CA GLY A 64 -3.95 -9.08 -21.83
C GLY A 64 -3.56 -8.84 -20.37
N GLY A 65 -3.42 -7.58 -19.93
CA GLY A 65 -3.01 -7.22 -18.57
C GLY A 65 -4.18 -6.82 -17.67
N THR A 66 -3.88 -6.23 -16.52
CA THR A 66 -4.88 -5.67 -15.60
C THR A 66 -4.51 -4.27 -15.12
N TRP A 67 -5.49 -3.56 -14.57
CA TRP A 67 -5.31 -2.26 -13.92
C TRP A 67 -5.52 -2.31 -12.41
N LEU A 68 -6.22 -3.33 -11.89
CA LEU A 68 -6.45 -3.55 -10.48
C LEU A 68 -6.65 -5.04 -10.24
N GLY A 69 -5.89 -5.61 -9.31
CA GLY A 69 -6.09 -7.00 -8.93
C GLY A 69 -5.53 -7.33 -7.55
N LEU A 70 -5.99 -8.47 -7.05
CA LEU A 70 -5.58 -9.08 -5.77
C LEU A 70 -5.29 -10.57 -6.00
N ALA A 71 -4.17 -11.07 -5.52
CA ALA A 71 -3.85 -12.49 -5.46
C ALA A 71 -4.05 -12.98 -4.01
N PRO A 72 -5.19 -13.61 -3.67
CA PRO A 72 -5.53 -13.90 -2.28
C PRO A 72 -4.55 -14.82 -1.57
N SER A 73 -3.97 -15.78 -2.30
CA SER A 73 -3.03 -16.77 -1.73
C SER A 73 -1.67 -16.18 -1.39
N THR A 74 -1.21 -15.18 -2.15
CA THR A 74 0.07 -14.50 -1.90
C THR A 74 -0.09 -13.20 -1.13
N GLY A 75 -1.31 -12.65 -1.00
CA GLY A 75 -1.57 -11.37 -0.36
C GLY A 75 -1.14 -10.16 -1.21
N ARG A 76 -0.92 -10.34 -2.51
CA ARG A 76 -0.45 -9.27 -3.39
C ARG A 76 -1.59 -8.49 -4.00
N LEU A 77 -1.51 -7.17 -3.96
CA LEU A 77 -2.40 -6.27 -4.66
C LEU A 77 -1.61 -5.33 -5.57
N ALA A 78 -2.15 -5.05 -6.75
CA ALA A 78 -1.63 -4.04 -7.66
C ALA A 78 -2.75 -3.14 -8.15
N LEU A 79 -2.47 -1.85 -8.27
CA LEU A 79 -3.34 -0.83 -8.85
C LEU A 79 -2.54 0.10 -9.74
N LEU A 80 -2.94 0.24 -10.99
CA LEU A 80 -2.29 1.01 -12.03
C LEU A 80 -3.13 2.24 -12.41
N THR A 81 -2.47 3.38 -12.58
CA THR A 81 -3.02 4.54 -13.29
C THR A 81 -2.07 4.96 -14.41
N ASN A 82 -2.63 5.41 -15.53
CA ASN A 82 -1.84 5.96 -16.64
C ASN A 82 -1.40 7.39 -16.29
N ILE A 83 -0.18 7.80 -16.60
CA ILE A 83 0.18 9.22 -16.54
C ILE A 83 -0.47 9.94 -17.74
N THR A 84 -1.03 11.13 -17.51
CA THR A 84 -1.52 12.01 -18.58
C THR A 84 -0.34 12.71 -19.23
N GLU A 85 -0.05 12.32 -20.45
CA GLU A 85 1.04 12.83 -21.27
C GLU A 85 0.67 12.69 -22.76
N PRO A 86 1.34 13.42 -23.66
CA PRO A 86 1.23 13.18 -25.09
C PRO A 86 1.57 11.70 -25.40
N PRO A 87 0.81 11.03 -26.28
CA PRO A 87 1.12 9.66 -26.66
C PRO A 87 2.56 9.56 -27.18
N PRO A 88 3.39 8.68 -26.60
CA PRO A 88 4.75 8.47 -27.08
C PRO A 88 4.77 8.00 -28.54
N ALA A 89 5.73 8.52 -29.30
CA ALA A 89 6.00 8.14 -30.68
C ALA A 89 7.49 7.74 -30.81
N PRO A 90 7.80 6.47 -31.11
CA PRO A 90 6.87 5.37 -31.37
C PRO A 90 6.14 4.86 -30.12
N PRO A 91 4.97 4.19 -30.26
CA PRO A 91 4.29 3.55 -29.16
C PRO A 91 5.19 2.52 -28.46
N PRO A 92 5.27 2.52 -27.13
CA PRO A 92 6.02 1.55 -26.37
C PRO A 92 5.46 0.14 -26.62
N PRO A 93 6.32 -0.86 -26.88
CA PRO A 93 5.89 -2.21 -27.23
C PRO A 93 5.23 -2.95 -26.05
N ALA A 94 5.53 -2.55 -24.82
CA ALA A 94 5.04 -3.22 -23.63
C ALA A 94 3.83 -2.48 -23.01
N SER A 95 2.78 -3.25 -22.69
CA SER A 95 1.61 -2.72 -21.99
C SER A 95 1.92 -2.46 -20.52
N ARG A 96 1.48 -1.30 -20.01
CA ARG A 96 1.52 -0.97 -18.57
C ARG A 96 0.74 -1.97 -17.71
N GLY A 97 -0.33 -2.55 -18.25
CA GLY A 97 -1.14 -3.55 -17.52
C GLY A 97 -0.41 -4.87 -17.27
N ALA A 98 0.63 -5.17 -18.05
CA ALA A 98 1.51 -6.32 -17.80
C ALA A 98 2.31 -6.13 -16.50
N LEU A 99 2.60 -4.89 -16.10
CA LEU A 99 3.33 -4.59 -14.87
C LEU A 99 2.57 -5.11 -13.64
N ALA A 100 1.26 -4.80 -13.57
CA ALA A 100 0.38 -5.26 -12.52
C ALA A 100 0.18 -6.78 -12.56
N ALA A 101 -0.01 -7.36 -13.76
CA ALA A 101 -0.16 -8.79 -13.94
C ALA A 101 1.08 -9.58 -13.44
N HIS A 102 2.29 -9.12 -13.78
CA HIS A 102 3.53 -9.74 -13.31
C HIS A 102 3.67 -9.71 -11.79
N TRP A 103 3.33 -8.60 -11.15
CA TRP A 103 3.33 -8.51 -9.69
C TRP A 103 2.40 -9.53 -9.05
N LEU A 104 1.18 -9.65 -9.57
CA LEU A 104 0.13 -10.54 -9.05
C LEU A 104 0.46 -12.02 -9.26
N ALA A 105 1.14 -12.35 -10.36
CA ALA A 105 1.51 -13.73 -10.72
C ALA A 105 2.82 -14.23 -10.10
N ALA A 106 3.60 -13.37 -9.45
CA ALA A 106 4.88 -13.78 -8.91
C ALA A 106 4.73 -14.53 -7.56
N PRO A 107 5.55 -15.58 -7.33
CA PRO A 107 5.40 -16.46 -6.20
C PRO A 107 5.92 -15.85 -4.90
N GLY A 108 5.37 -16.36 -3.79
CA GLY A 108 5.85 -16.09 -2.44
C GLY A 108 5.46 -14.71 -1.89
N PRO A 109 5.34 -14.58 -0.57
CA PRO A 109 5.00 -13.30 0.04
C PRO A 109 6.23 -12.38 0.23
N ASP A 110 7.46 -12.94 0.19
CA ASP A 110 8.75 -12.24 0.40
C ASP A 110 9.49 -11.83 -0.88
N ALA A 111 8.83 -11.84 -2.05
CA ALA A 111 9.49 -11.24 -3.22
C ALA A 111 9.62 -9.74 -2.95
N ALA A 112 10.81 -9.33 -2.50
CA ALA A 112 11.20 -7.96 -2.42
C ALA A 112 10.81 -7.28 -3.72
N LEU A 113 10.34 -6.04 -3.62
CA LEU A 113 9.98 -5.21 -4.75
C LEU A 113 11.24 -4.90 -5.58
N ASP A 114 11.76 -5.89 -6.29
CA ASP A 114 12.92 -5.73 -7.13
C ASP A 114 12.44 -5.26 -8.48
N VAL A 115 12.04 -3.99 -8.49
CA VAL A 115 11.56 -3.28 -9.66
C VAL A 115 12.55 -3.37 -10.82
N GLY A 116 13.86 -3.51 -10.54
CA GLY A 116 14.90 -3.74 -11.54
C GLY A 116 14.96 -5.17 -12.10
N LYS A 117 14.50 -6.18 -11.35
CA LYS A 117 14.27 -7.55 -11.86
C LYS A 117 12.94 -7.71 -12.57
N VAL A 118 11.91 -6.94 -12.17
CA VAL A 118 10.57 -7.02 -12.78
C VAL A 118 10.50 -6.15 -14.04
N TYR A 119 11.19 -5.01 -14.07
CA TYR A 119 11.13 -4.04 -15.17
C TYR A 119 12.53 -3.57 -15.60
N PRO A 120 12.81 -3.50 -16.92
CA PRO A 120 14.09 -3.00 -17.40
C PRO A 120 14.30 -1.52 -17.00
N PRO A 121 15.50 -1.12 -16.55
CA PRO A 121 15.78 0.25 -16.08
C PRO A 121 15.53 1.37 -17.11
N GLY A 122 15.56 1.05 -18.41
CA GLY A 122 15.23 1.95 -19.52
C GLY A 122 13.78 1.88 -20.02
N GLY A 123 12.88 1.37 -19.16
CA GLY A 123 11.44 1.13 -19.36
C GLY A 123 10.83 1.50 -20.71
N ALA A 124 10.55 0.48 -21.54
CA ALA A 124 9.80 0.63 -22.79
C ALA A 124 8.28 0.67 -22.53
N TYR A 125 7.85 1.60 -21.66
CA TYR A 125 6.45 1.78 -21.26
C TYR A 125 6.04 3.24 -21.44
N ALA A 126 4.75 3.43 -21.72
CA ALA A 126 4.11 4.73 -21.54
C ALA A 126 4.10 5.09 -20.05
N GLY A 127 3.90 6.35 -19.73
CA GLY A 127 3.85 6.86 -18.37
C GLY A 127 2.80 6.14 -17.52
N PHE A 128 3.20 5.72 -16.31
CA PHE A 128 2.34 5.03 -15.36
C PHE A 128 2.67 5.40 -13.90
N ASN A 129 1.68 5.22 -13.03
CA ASN A 129 1.88 5.02 -11.61
C ASN A 129 1.29 3.68 -11.21
N LEU A 130 1.95 2.97 -10.31
CA LEU A 130 1.57 1.65 -9.85
C LEU A 130 1.71 1.60 -8.32
N LEU A 131 0.60 1.39 -7.63
CA LEU A 131 0.57 1.03 -6.22
C LEU A 131 0.64 -0.49 -6.11
N VAL A 132 1.59 -0.99 -5.33
CA VAL A 132 1.76 -2.41 -5.02
C VAL A 132 1.75 -2.60 -3.52
N VAL A 133 1.01 -3.60 -3.07
CA VAL A 133 0.85 -3.92 -1.65
C VAL A 133 1.06 -5.42 -1.47
N GLN A 134 1.81 -5.77 -0.43
CA GLN A 134 2.04 -7.14 0.01
C GLN A 134 1.46 -7.30 1.42
N ALA A 135 0.26 -7.85 1.51
CA ALA A 135 -0.37 -8.22 2.76
C ALA A 135 0.16 -9.58 3.26
N ARG A 136 0.06 -9.80 4.57
CA ARG A 136 0.38 -11.05 5.25
C ARG A 136 -0.81 -11.47 6.08
N ARG A 137 -1.01 -12.78 6.18
CA ARG A 137 -1.92 -13.35 7.16
C ARG A 137 -1.11 -13.70 8.39
N GLY A 138 -1.43 -13.07 9.52
CA GLY A 138 -0.85 -13.44 10.80
C GLY A 138 -1.32 -14.83 11.22
N GLU A 139 -0.47 -15.52 11.96
CA GLU A 139 -0.79 -16.84 12.51
C GLU A 139 -1.89 -16.76 13.57
N ALA A 140 -2.51 -17.89 13.88
CA ALA A 140 -3.58 -17.95 14.87
C ALA A 140 -3.04 -17.55 16.27
N GLY A 141 -3.59 -16.49 16.86
CA GLY A 141 -3.17 -15.96 18.16
C GLY A 141 -3.24 -14.42 18.24
N GLU A 142 -2.40 -13.80 19.09
CA GLU A 142 -2.19 -12.35 19.08
C GLU A 142 -1.56 -11.93 17.75
N GLY A 143 -2.36 -11.35 16.84
CA GLY A 143 -1.98 -11.05 15.46
C GLY A 143 -2.78 -11.80 14.39
N ALA A 144 -3.79 -12.59 14.79
CA ALA A 144 -4.71 -13.22 13.85
C ALA A 144 -5.41 -12.18 12.95
N GLY A 145 -5.22 -12.30 11.64
CA GLY A 145 -5.82 -11.38 10.66
C GLY A 145 -4.91 -11.10 9.49
N VAL A 146 -5.45 -10.42 8.47
CA VAL A 146 -4.63 -9.88 7.39
C VAL A 146 -4.08 -8.52 7.83
N HIS A 147 -2.81 -8.26 7.57
CA HIS A 147 -2.18 -6.97 7.81
C HIS A 147 -1.17 -6.65 6.70
N VAL A 148 -0.78 -5.39 6.56
CA VAL A 148 0.28 -4.98 5.63
C VAL A 148 1.52 -4.61 6.47
N PRO A 149 2.61 -5.40 6.40
CA PRO A 149 3.83 -5.07 7.14
C PRO A 149 4.41 -3.69 6.76
N ALA A 150 5.16 -3.09 7.69
CA ALA A 150 5.88 -1.85 7.40
C ALA A 150 6.82 -2.04 6.21
N GLY A 151 6.78 -1.11 5.24
CA GLY A 151 7.57 -1.18 4.01
C GLY A 151 7.06 -2.20 2.97
N ALA A 152 5.90 -2.84 3.18
CA ALA A 152 5.30 -3.77 2.24
C ALA A 152 4.30 -3.12 1.26
N ALA A 153 4.22 -1.80 1.23
CA ALA A 153 3.43 -1.02 0.28
C ALA A 153 4.31 0.03 -0.41
N HIS A 154 4.29 0.06 -1.74
CA HIS A 154 5.15 0.94 -2.55
C HIS A 154 4.38 1.62 -3.67
N LEU A 155 4.84 2.81 -4.02
CA LEU A 155 4.53 3.46 -5.28
C LEU A 155 5.69 3.27 -6.25
N VAL A 156 5.35 2.85 -7.46
CA VAL A 156 6.27 2.62 -8.59
C VAL A 156 5.82 3.50 -9.75
N SER A 157 6.75 4.18 -10.41
CA SER A 157 6.46 4.98 -11.60
C SER A 157 7.69 5.08 -12.48
N ASN A 158 7.48 5.34 -13.76
CA ASN A 158 8.53 5.81 -14.66
C ASN A 158 8.60 7.34 -14.77
N GLY A 159 7.73 8.09 -14.09
CA GLY A 159 7.70 9.57 -14.15
C GLY A 159 7.27 10.14 -15.51
N GLY A 160 6.91 9.29 -16.47
CA GLY A 160 6.55 9.63 -17.85
C GLY A 160 7.03 8.58 -18.85
N ALA A 161 6.53 8.62 -20.08
CA ALA A 161 6.93 7.69 -21.15
C ALA A 161 8.46 7.59 -21.28
N HIS A 162 8.95 6.36 -21.40
CA HIS A 162 10.39 6.03 -21.52
C HIS A 162 11.26 6.48 -20.33
N GLY A 163 10.66 6.99 -19.26
CA GLY A 163 11.39 7.37 -18.07
C GLY A 163 11.91 6.15 -17.32
N ARG A 164 12.89 6.40 -16.44
CA ARG A 164 13.46 5.36 -15.58
C ARG A 164 12.42 4.92 -14.56
N VAL A 165 12.20 3.61 -14.46
CA VAL A 165 11.33 3.07 -13.41
C VAL A 165 12.00 3.26 -12.06
N ALA A 166 11.30 3.90 -11.14
CA ALA A 166 11.69 4.11 -9.75
C ALA A 166 10.56 3.65 -8.81
N SER A 167 10.93 3.30 -7.58
CA SER A 167 9.98 2.93 -6.54
C SER A 167 10.37 3.49 -5.19
N ARG A 168 9.36 3.71 -4.35
CA ARG A 168 9.53 4.08 -2.94
C ARG A 168 8.44 3.44 -2.10
N ALA A 169 8.75 3.19 -0.83
CA ALA A 169 7.73 2.85 0.15
C ALA A 169 6.73 4.02 0.30
N LEU A 170 5.51 3.69 0.69
CA LEU A 170 4.52 4.70 1.08
C LEU A 170 5.01 5.48 2.31
N ARG A 171 4.74 6.78 2.32
CA ARG A 171 4.95 7.67 3.47
C ARG A 171 3.85 7.45 4.52
N ALA A 172 4.09 7.84 5.76
CA ALA A 172 3.12 7.70 6.85
C ALA A 172 1.77 8.38 6.55
N ASP A 173 1.77 9.54 5.88
CA ASP A 173 0.54 10.22 5.48
C ASP A 173 -0.21 9.51 4.33
N GLU A 174 0.51 8.77 3.49
CA GLU A 174 -0.07 7.91 2.44
C GLU A 174 -0.56 6.57 2.97
N HIS A 175 0.00 6.08 4.08
CA HIS A 175 -0.57 4.97 4.85
C HIS A 175 -1.92 5.39 5.44
N ALA A 176 -1.96 6.53 6.12
CA ALA A 176 -3.18 7.03 6.74
C ALA A 176 -4.28 7.36 5.74
N LEU A 177 -3.93 8.06 4.64
CA LEU A 177 -4.90 8.53 3.64
C LEU A 177 -4.22 8.83 2.30
N GLY A 178 -3.81 7.79 1.58
CA GLY A 178 -3.15 7.94 0.28
C GLY A 178 -4.12 8.20 -0.88
N ALA A 179 -3.58 8.78 -1.95
CA ALA A 179 -4.32 8.99 -3.18
C ALA A 179 -3.41 8.96 -4.40
N MET A 180 -3.96 8.58 -5.55
CA MET A 180 -3.26 8.51 -6.83
C MET A 180 -4.21 8.94 -7.95
N SER A 181 -3.64 9.43 -9.05
CA SER A 181 -4.37 9.95 -10.21
C SER A 181 -3.53 9.75 -11.47
N ASN A 182 -3.98 10.29 -12.61
CA ASN A 182 -3.17 10.34 -13.82
C ASN A 182 -2.00 11.36 -13.77
N GLY A 183 -1.79 12.09 -12.68
CA GLY A 183 -0.58 12.91 -12.53
C GLY A 183 0.66 12.08 -12.23
N ILE A 184 1.83 12.71 -12.16
CA ILE A 184 3.08 12.05 -11.76
C ILE A 184 3.13 11.99 -10.22
N HIS A 185 3.21 10.79 -9.66
CA HIS A 185 3.25 10.55 -8.19
C HIS A 185 4.63 10.15 -7.65
N VAL A 186 5.55 9.76 -8.53
CA VAL A 186 6.97 9.57 -8.23
C VAL A 186 7.77 10.23 -9.35
N ALA A 187 8.51 11.30 -9.03
CA ALA A 187 9.46 11.92 -9.95
C ALA A 187 10.81 11.19 -9.84
N GLY A 188 11.43 10.86 -10.96
CA GLY A 188 12.75 10.23 -10.95
C GLY A 188 13.83 11.17 -10.41
N GLY A 189 14.58 10.71 -9.40
CA GLY A 189 15.77 11.37 -8.83
C GLY A 189 15.54 12.05 -7.48
N GLU A 190 16.46 11.84 -6.54
CA GLU A 190 16.51 12.60 -5.28
C GLU A 190 16.56 14.11 -5.59
N GLY A 191 15.66 14.89 -4.98
CA GLY A 191 15.64 16.36 -5.11
C GLY A 191 14.74 16.96 -6.20
N GLY A 192 13.94 16.17 -6.91
CA GLY A 192 12.92 16.68 -7.85
C GLY A 192 11.75 17.43 -7.16
N PRO A 193 11.01 18.30 -7.88
CA PRO A 193 9.85 18.99 -7.33
C PRO A 193 8.79 18.00 -6.84
N ALA A 194 7.99 18.42 -5.84
CA ALA A 194 6.90 17.60 -5.28
C ALA A 194 6.00 17.03 -6.40
N PRO A 195 5.59 15.75 -6.30
CA PRO A 195 4.83 15.08 -7.35
C PRO A 195 3.57 15.86 -7.72
N ALA A 196 3.52 16.36 -8.95
CA ALA A 196 2.46 17.23 -9.45
C ALA A 196 1.05 16.59 -9.39
N GLY A 197 0.96 15.26 -9.29
CA GLY A 197 -0.30 14.54 -9.23
C GLY A 197 -1.10 14.68 -7.93
N GLU A 198 -0.45 15.06 -6.82
CA GLU A 198 -1.12 15.19 -5.51
C GLU A 198 -1.96 16.47 -5.38
N CYS A 199 -1.62 17.51 -6.14
CA CYS A 199 -2.25 18.84 -6.05
C CYS A 199 -3.52 18.97 -6.91
N TRP A 200 -3.93 17.91 -7.61
CA TRP A 200 -5.07 18.00 -8.54
C TRP A 200 -6.38 18.21 -7.77
N PRO A 201 -7.26 19.15 -8.17
CA PRO A 201 -8.47 19.47 -7.40
C PRO A 201 -9.35 18.26 -7.08
N LYS A 202 -9.48 17.31 -8.02
CA LYS A 202 -10.24 16.06 -7.82
C LYS A 202 -9.57 15.14 -6.78
N VAL A 203 -8.25 15.12 -6.69
CA VAL A 203 -7.50 14.34 -5.69
C VAL A 203 -7.68 14.97 -4.31
N VAL A 204 -7.51 16.28 -4.20
CA VAL A 204 -7.71 17.01 -2.94
C VAL A 204 -9.15 16.84 -2.43
N ALA A 205 -10.13 17.09 -3.30
CA ALA A 205 -11.54 16.93 -2.97
C ALA A 205 -11.89 15.47 -2.63
N GLY A 206 -11.41 14.52 -3.43
CA GLY A 206 -11.66 13.10 -3.21
C GLY A 206 -11.05 12.57 -1.92
N ARG A 207 -9.86 13.04 -1.51
CA ARG A 207 -9.27 12.70 -0.20
C ARG A 207 -10.15 13.19 0.96
N ALA A 208 -10.72 14.39 0.85
CA ALA A 208 -11.63 14.91 1.87
C ALA A 208 -12.91 14.07 1.97
N LEU A 209 -13.52 13.74 0.83
CA LEU A 209 -14.71 12.88 0.77
C LEU A 209 -14.42 11.46 1.27
N PHE A 210 -13.28 10.88 0.89
CA PHE A 210 -12.85 9.57 1.34
C PHE A 210 -12.65 9.55 2.86
N ARG A 211 -12.00 10.56 3.43
CA ARG A 211 -11.87 10.71 4.90
C ARG A 211 -13.24 10.78 5.59
N ALA A 212 -14.19 11.53 5.03
CA ALA A 212 -15.55 11.62 5.58
C ALA A 212 -16.26 10.27 5.52
N ALA A 213 -16.21 9.58 4.38
CA ALA A 213 -16.78 8.24 4.22
C ALA A 213 -16.22 7.23 5.24
N LEU A 214 -14.91 7.32 5.54
CA LEU A 214 -14.26 6.50 6.55
C LEU A 214 -14.68 6.86 7.99
N ALA A 215 -15.17 8.07 8.25
CA ALA A 215 -15.60 8.50 9.58
C ALA A 215 -17.09 8.18 9.84
N ASP A 216 -17.91 8.24 8.79
CA ASP A 216 -19.37 8.19 8.88
C ASP A 216 -19.93 6.76 8.93
N VAL A 217 -19.15 5.75 8.53
CA VAL A 217 -19.59 4.36 8.50
C VAL A 217 -19.12 3.61 9.74
N ALA A 218 -20.08 3.02 10.47
CA ALA A 218 -19.81 2.11 11.56
C ALA A 218 -19.11 0.85 11.02
N ARG A 219 -17.87 0.64 11.43
CA ARG A 219 -17.05 -0.50 11.00
C ARG A 219 -17.33 -1.73 11.85
N GLY A 220 -17.29 -2.90 11.23
CA GLY A 220 -17.34 -4.17 11.96
C GLY A 220 -18.75 -4.64 12.32
N ASP A 221 -19.79 -3.99 11.80
CA ASP A 221 -21.20 -4.43 11.94
C ASP A 221 -21.56 -5.60 10.98
N GLY A 222 -20.55 -6.39 10.57
CA GLY A 222 -20.68 -7.46 9.59
C GLY A 222 -20.99 -6.94 8.18
N GLU A 223 -21.63 -7.79 7.37
CA GLU A 223 -21.89 -7.56 5.95
C GLU A 223 -22.63 -6.25 5.65
N GLN A 224 -23.55 -5.83 6.52
CA GLN A 224 -24.30 -4.59 6.32
C GLN A 224 -23.39 -3.35 6.44
N GLY A 225 -22.43 -3.36 7.37
CA GLY A 225 -21.43 -2.31 7.51
C GLY A 225 -20.50 -2.25 6.30
N ASP A 226 -20.05 -3.42 5.82
CA ASP A 226 -19.22 -3.55 4.61
C ASP A 226 -19.92 -2.96 3.37
N MET A 227 -21.22 -3.25 3.22
CA MET A 227 -22.01 -2.74 2.09
C MET A 227 -22.24 -1.23 2.17
N GLN A 228 -22.47 -0.67 3.37
CA GLN A 228 -22.58 0.77 3.56
C GLN A 228 -21.26 1.48 3.25
N LEU A 229 -20.13 0.89 3.70
CA LEU A 229 -18.80 1.39 3.36
C LEU A 229 -18.61 1.38 1.84
N ALA A 230 -18.89 0.25 1.18
CA ALA A 230 -18.76 0.14 -0.27
C ALA A 230 -19.58 1.21 -1.02
N GLU A 231 -20.84 1.45 -0.65
CA GLU A 231 -21.65 2.49 -1.29
C GLU A 231 -21.10 3.90 -1.03
N ALA A 232 -20.63 4.20 0.19
CA ALA A 232 -19.98 5.47 0.49
C ALA A 232 -18.73 5.68 -0.37
N LEU A 233 -17.92 4.64 -0.58
CA LEU A 233 -16.75 4.66 -1.46
C LEU A 233 -17.12 4.88 -2.93
N PHE A 234 -18.21 4.29 -3.42
CA PHE A 234 -18.74 4.62 -4.75
C PHE A 234 -19.19 6.07 -4.84
N GLY A 235 -19.78 6.62 -3.78
CA GLY A 235 -20.12 8.05 -3.66
C GLY A 235 -18.89 8.95 -3.85
N VAL A 236 -17.76 8.62 -3.22
CA VAL A 236 -16.49 9.33 -3.41
C VAL A 236 -16.05 9.34 -4.87
N LEU A 237 -16.16 8.19 -5.56
CA LEU A 237 -15.71 8.06 -6.96
C LEU A 237 -16.66 8.74 -7.97
N ARG A 238 -17.95 8.89 -7.62
CA ARG A 238 -18.97 9.58 -8.44
C ARG A 238 -18.99 11.10 -8.23
N ALA A 239 -18.33 11.61 -7.21
CA ALA A 239 -18.42 13.02 -6.85
C ALA A 239 -17.89 13.96 -7.96
N PRO A 240 -18.63 15.03 -8.31
CA PRO A 240 -18.18 15.98 -9.30
C PRO A 240 -16.99 16.80 -8.79
N PRO A 241 -16.15 17.36 -9.69
CA PRO A 241 -15.11 18.30 -9.31
C PRO A 241 -15.71 19.48 -8.52
N GLY A 242 -15.28 19.67 -7.26
CA GLY A 242 -15.76 20.75 -6.37
C GLY A 242 -16.67 20.33 -5.22
N ALA A 243 -17.15 19.07 -5.16
CA ALA A 243 -18.05 18.59 -4.11
C ALA A 243 -17.49 18.73 -2.68
N ALA A 244 -16.17 18.64 -2.49
CA ALA A 244 -15.56 18.79 -1.17
C ALA A 244 -15.63 20.22 -0.61
N ALA A 245 -15.71 21.25 -1.45
CA ALA A 245 -15.86 22.64 -0.98
C ALA A 245 -17.21 22.86 -0.30
N ALA A 246 -18.27 22.17 -0.77
CA ALA A 246 -19.58 22.20 -0.15
C ALA A 246 -19.62 21.44 1.20
N ALA A 247 -18.89 20.33 1.31
CA ALA A 247 -18.79 19.54 2.54
C ALA A 247 -18.02 20.28 3.66
N ALA A 248 -16.96 21.02 3.30
CA ALA A 248 -16.16 21.79 4.26
C ALA A 248 -16.86 23.05 4.79
N GLY A 249 -17.84 23.60 4.06
CA GLY A 249 -18.58 24.80 4.46
C GLY A 249 -19.78 24.58 5.40
N GLY A 250 -20.08 23.31 5.76
CA GLY A 250 -21.30 22.94 6.48
C GLY A 250 -21.12 22.46 7.92
N ALA A 251 -19.89 22.38 8.44
CA ALA A 251 -19.68 21.91 9.80
C ALA A 251 -19.88 23.07 10.81
N PRO A 252 -20.84 23.00 11.76
CA PRO A 252 -20.89 23.94 12.86
C PRO A 252 -19.69 23.67 13.77
N GLU A 253 -18.89 24.70 14.06
CA GLU A 253 -17.84 24.64 15.09
C GLU A 253 -18.47 24.24 16.43
N ARG A 254 -18.41 22.95 16.77
CA ARG A 254 -18.60 22.49 18.15
C ARG A 254 -17.21 22.27 18.74
N GLY A 255 -16.83 23.18 19.63
CA GLY A 255 -15.57 23.12 20.36
C GLY A 255 -15.38 21.76 21.02
N VAL A 256 -14.31 21.09 20.65
CA VAL A 256 -13.87 19.84 21.28
C VAL A 256 -13.33 20.18 22.66
N ARG A 257 -14.13 19.95 23.70
CA ARG A 257 -13.61 19.79 25.06
C ARG A 257 -12.88 18.45 25.12
N ALA A 258 -11.58 18.50 25.38
CA ALA A 258 -10.76 17.33 25.66
C ALA A 258 -11.28 16.61 26.92
N ALA A 259 -11.84 15.42 26.76
CA ALA A 259 -12.08 14.49 27.85
C ALA A 259 -10.92 13.50 27.89
N ALA A 260 -10.04 13.66 28.88
CA ALA A 260 -9.02 12.69 29.22
C ALA A 260 -9.69 11.42 29.77
N ALA A 261 -9.81 10.37 28.94
CA ALA A 261 -10.21 9.05 29.40
C ALA A 261 -8.96 8.25 29.79
N GLY A 262 -8.70 8.18 31.10
CA GLY A 262 -7.71 7.27 31.67
C GLY A 262 -8.06 5.81 31.38
N ARG A 263 -7.09 5.05 30.90
CA ARG A 263 -7.18 3.58 30.76
C ARG A 263 -7.35 2.93 32.14
N ALA A 264 -8.58 2.64 32.53
CA ALA A 264 -8.85 1.62 33.54
C ALA A 264 -8.88 0.25 32.83
N ARG A 265 -7.82 -0.54 33.02
CA ARG A 265 -7.81 -1.95 32.62
C ARG A 265 -8.85 -2.68 33.49
N ARG A 266 -9.94 -3.16 32.87
CA ARG A 266 -10.90 -4.05 33.53
C ARG A 266 -10.27 -5.44 33.60
N VAL A 267 -9.70 -5.77 34.77
CA VAL A 267 -9.33 -7.15 35.10
C VAL A 267 -10.63 -7.88 35.40
N VAL A 268 -11.02 -8.81 34.52
CA VAL A 268 -12.04 -9.81 34.82
C VAL A 268 -11.42 -10.78 35.82
N ARG A 269 -11.93 -10.80 37.04
CA ARG A 269 -11.67 -11.85 38.03
C ARG A 269 -12.91 -12.73 38.06
N ASP A 270 -12.77 -13.96 37.61
CA ASP A 270 -13.70 -15.02 37.99
C ASP A 270 -13.33 -15.51 39.39
N ALA A 271 -14.30 -15.38 40.30
CA ALA A 271 -14.45 -16.15 41.52
C ALA A 271 -15.14 -17.49 41.12
N ASP A 272 -14.97 -18.66 41.72
CA ASP A 272 -14.49 -19.12 43.02
C ASP A 272 -14.05 -20.58 42.85
N GLY A 273 -13.21 -21.10 43.75
CA GLY A 273 -13.12 -22.55 43.91
C GLY A 273 -11.82 -23.09 44.48
N ASP A 274 -11.81 -23.21 45.80
CA ASP A 274 -11.15 -24.28 46.56
C ASP A 274 -9.72 -24.09 47.11
N GLY A 275 -9.61 -24.40 48.41
CA GLY A 275 -8.46 -25.09 48.99
C GLY A 275 -7.26 -24.28 49.49
N GLY A 276 -7.08 -24.29 50.82
CA GLY A 276 -5.75 -24.58 51.37
C GLY A 276 -5.04 -23.48 52.16
N ALA A 277 -4.94 -23.73 53.46
CA ALA A 277 -4.16 -22.98 54.43
C ALA A 277 -2.65 -22.94 54.14
N GLY A 278 -1.94 -21.89 54.57
CA GLY A 278 -0.48 -21.91 54.61
C GLY A 278 0.19 -20.58 54.96
N LYS A 279 0.64 -20.45 56.21
CA LYS A 279 1.47 -19.35 56.74
C LYS A 279 2.79 -19.19 55.94
N ALA A 280 3.28 -17.95 55.80
CA ALA A 280 4.52 -17.48 56.45
C ALA A 280 5.30 -16.36 55.70
N ARG A 281 5.80 -15.41 56.52
CA ARG A 281 7.10 -14.72 56.45
C ARG A 281 7.45 -13.78 55.28
N ARG A 282 7.25 -12.49 55.56
CA ARG A 282 8.27 -11.44 55.77
C ARG A 282 9.71 -11.76 55.30
N ALA A 283 10.23 -10.96 54.36
CA ALA A 283 11.63 -10.53 54.37
C ALA A 283 11.78 -9.16 53.67
N ARG A 284 12.54 -8.28 54.31
CA ARG A 284 12.93 -6.93 53.91
C ARG A 284 14.28 -6.97 53.17
N ARG A 285 14.64 -5.78 52.65
CA ARG A 285 15.97 -5.25 52.29
C ARG A 285 16.40 -5.48 50.85
N ALA A 286 17.24 -4.65 50.25
CA ALA A 286 17.64 -3.24 50.41
C ALA A 286 18.74 -3.01 49.34
N GLY A 287 18.98 -1.75 48.99
CA GLY A 287 20.19 -1.30 48.31
C GLY A 287 20.10 -1.37 46.78
N GLY A 288 20.49 -0.37 46.00
CA GLY A 288 21.31 0.79 46.31
C GLY A 288 22.38 0.97 45.22
N ALA A 289 22.58 2.23 44.81
CA ALA A 289 23.65 2.79 43.97
C ALA A 289 23.61 2.46 42.45
N ARG A 290 23.61 3.42 41.51
CA ARG A 290 24.64 4.47 41.17
C ARG A 290 25.99 3.80 40.80
N CYS A 291 26.76 4.15 39.77
CA CYS A 291 26.93 5.39 38.99
C CYS A 291 27.94 5.11 37.83
N VAL A 292 27.84 5.87 36.72
CA VAL A 292 28.95 6.57 35.99
C VAL A 292 29.96 5.81 35.08
N GLY A 293 30.20 6.42 33.89
CA GLY A 293 31.54 6.57 33.26
C GLY A 293 31.60 6.13 31.78
N ARG A 294 31.56 7.02 30.76
CA ARG A 294 32.58 7.92 30.14
C ARG A 294 33.75 7.23 29.37
N GLY A 295 34.02 7.77 28.15
CA GLY A 295 35.26 7.65 27.34
C GLY A 295 34.93 7.25 25.89
N ARG A 296 35.08 8.00 24.78
CA ARG A 296 36.09 8.91 24.16
C ARG A 296 37.40 8.26 23.67
N GLY A 297 37.73 8.51 22.39
CA GLY A 297 39.02 8.31 21.67
C GLY A 297 38.88 7.29 20.52
N GLY A 298 39.32 7.47 19.26
CA GLY A 298 40.23 8.43 18.61
C GLY A 298 41.35 7.69 17.85
N GLY A 299 41.62 8.04 16.57
CA GLY A 299 42.78 7.62 15.73
C GLY A 299 42.42 6.55 14.67
N ALA A 300 42.58 6.71 13.35
CA ALA A 300 43.61 7.27 12.43
C ALA A 300 44.78 6.31 12.11
N GLU A 301 45.21 6.33 10.83
CA GLU A 301 46.32 5.61 10.14
C GLU A 301 45.98 4.20 9.62
N GLY A 302 46.39 3.72 8.43
CA GLY A 302 47.28 4.21 7.35
C GLY A 302 47.74 3.02 6.46
N GLY A 303 48.20 3.27 5.22
CA GLY A 303 48.93 2.33 4.33
C GLY A 303 48.07 1.59 3.29
N GLU A 304 48.11 1.81 1.97
CA GLU A 304 49.18 1.90 0.95
C GLU A 304 49.65 0.53 0.40
N GLN A 305 49.90 0.50 -0.93
CA GLN A 305 50.42 -0.56 -1.83
C GLN A 305 49.34 -1.44 -2.52
N GLY A 306 49.33 -1.70 -3.83
CA GLY A 306 50.25 -1.43 -4.95
C GLY A 306 50.10 -2.52 -6.03
N GLY A 307 50.29 -2.18 -7.31
CA GLY A 307 50.54 -3.10 -8.45
C GLY A 307 49.28 -3.59 -9.18
N ALA A 308 48.98 -3.26 -10.45
CA ALA A 308 49.71 -3.36 -11.74
C ALA A 308 49.52 -4.72 -12.47
N GLU A 309 49.30 -4.60 -13.79
CA GLU A 309 49.30 -5.63 -14.87
C GLU A 309 48.11 -6.61 -14.93
N GLY A 310 47.52 -6.93 -16.09
CA GLY A 310 47.83 -6.57 -17.48
C GLY A 310 46.87 -7.29 -18.46
N ALA A 311 46.91 -6.83 -19.71
CA ALA A 311 46.32 -7.37 -20.95
C ALA A 311 44.79 -7.44 -21.08
#